data_AF-A0A7S0IEW3-F1
#
_entry.id   AF-A0A7S0IEW3-F1
#
_cell.length_a   1.000
_cell.length_b   1.000
_cell.length_c   1.000
_cell.angle_alpha   90.00
_cell.angle_beta   90.00
_cell.angle_gamma   90.00
#
_symmetry.space_group_name_H-M   'P 1'
#
loop_
_entity.id
_entity.type
_entity.pdbx_description
1 polymer ?
#
loop_
_entity_poly.entity_id
_entity_poly.type
_entity_poly.pdbx_seq_one_letter_code
_entity_poly.pdbx_strand_id
1 'polypeptide(L)'
;ETTARLPSLRDYDEAEYPEDVHDQSLIPRAERAVNSAIIWSAVLVIDKLYEGRNYARFYALETVARVPYFSFLSVLHLYETLGFWRRADYLKVHFAQTMNEFHHLLIMESMGGDKRFTDRFFAQHMAVFYYFIASAMYLVSPRMAYNLSEQVEE
;
A
#
# COMPACT_ATOMS: atom_id res chain seq x y z
N GLU A 1 -11.96 -25.87 -24.39
CA GLU A 1 -11.96 -24.55 -23.73
C GLU A 1 -11.80 -24.76 -22.25
N THR A 2 -10.64 -24.42 -21.70
CA THR A 2 -10.39 -24.51 -20.26
C THR A 2 -10.99 -23.26 -19.63
N THR A 3 -12.10 -23.39 -18.91
CA THR A 3 -12.64 -22.31 -18.07
C THR A 3 -11.65 -22.06 -16.95
N ALA A 4 -10.66 -21.21 -17.20
CA ALA A 4 -9.77 -20.71 -16.17
C ALA A 4 -10.63 -19.97 -15.15
N ARG A 5 -10.81 -20.57 -13.97
CA ARG A 5 -11.45 -19.92 -12.82
C ARG A 5 -10.72 -18.61 -12.57
N LEU A 6 -11.46 -17.50 -12.49
CA LEU A 6 -10.90 -16.22 -12.05
C LEU A 6 -10.26 -16.46 -10.66
N PRO A 7 -8.99 -16.08 -10.45
CA PRO A 7 -8.34 -16.31 -9.16
C PRO A 7 -9.14 -15.63 -8.04
N SER A 8 -9.31 -16.34 -6.94
CA SER A 8 -9.97 -15.84 -5.73
C SER A 8 -8.98 -15.02 -4.88
N LEU A 9 -9.48 -14.19 -3.95
CA LEU A 9 -8.64 -13.41 -3.03
C LEU A 9 -7.53 -14.26 -2.36
N ARG A 10 -7.84 -15.49 -1.97
CA ARG A 10 -6.85 -16.45 -1.43
C ARG A 10 -5.77 -16.89 -2.41
N ASP A 11 -6.11 -17.00 -3.69
CA ASP A 11 -5.14 -17.35 -4.74
C ASP A 11 -4.18 -16.18 -5.00
N TYR A 12 -4.55 -14.97 -4.55
CA TYR A 12 -3.70 -13.78 -4.55
C TYR A 12 -2.86 -13.70 -3.26
N ASP A 13 -3.43 -13.99 -2.09
CA ASP A 13 -2.72 -14.01 -0.80
C ASP A 13 -1.50 -14.97 -0.81
N GLU A 14 -1.62 -16.16 -1.41
CA GLU A 14 -0.50 -17.13 -1.50
C GLU A 14 0.61 -16.70 -2.49
N ALA A 15 0.29 -15.82 -3.46
CA ALA A 15 1.28 -15.26 -4.37
C ALA A 15 1.96 -14.02 -3.78
N GLU A 16 1.30 -13.34 -2.85
CA GLU A 16 1.66 -12.01 -2.36
C GLU A 16 2.87 -12.00 -1.41
N TYR A 17 3.05 -13.02 -0.58
CA TYR A 17 4.08 -13.02 0.46
C TYR A 17 5.25 -13.95 0.12
N PRO A 18 6.49 -13.43 -0.01
CA PRO A 18 7.64 -14.32 0.04
C PRO A 18 7.67 -15.05 1.40
N GLU A 19 7.99 -16.36 1.40
CA GLU A 19 7.88 -17.21 2.61
C GLU A 19 8.67 -16.67 3.82
N ASP A 20 9.65 -15.80 3.58
CA ASP A 20 10.52 -15.20 4.59
C ASP A 20 10.00 -13.88 5.16
N VAL A 21 8.82 -13.37 4.76
CA VAL A 21 8.22 -12.16 5.37
C VAL A 21 8.00 -12.38 6.86
N HIS A 22 7.59 -13.58 7.27
CA HIS A 22 7.42 -13.99 8.67
C HIS A 22 8.69 -14.53 9.33
N ASP A 23 9.85 -14.45 8.66
CA ASP A 23 11.13 -14.83 9.26
C ASP A 23 11.42 -13.95 10.48
N GLN A 24 11.78 -14.59 11.59
CA GLN A 24 12.07 -13.94 12.87
C GLN A 24 13.58 -13.69 13.09
N SER A 25 14.40 -13.80 12.04
CA SER A 25 15.80 -13.42 12.10
C SER A 25 15.98 -11.93 12.46
N LEU A 26 17.18 -11.55 12.92
CA LEU A 26 17.43 -10.22 13.51
C LEU A 26 17.12 -9.06 12.55
N ILE A 27 17.42 -9.24 11.27
CA ILE A 27 17.23 -8.22 10.22
C ILE A 27 15.73 -7.96 9.95
N PRO A 28 14.88 -8.95 9.64
CA PRO A 28 13.42 -8.73 9.48
C PRO A 28 12.75 -8.16 10.72
N ARG A 29 13.20 -8.51 11.95
CA ARG A 29 12.65 -7.90 13.17
C ARG A 29 12.98 -6.41 13.27
N ALA A 30 14.19 -6.01 12.90
CA ALA A 30 14.57 -4.60 12.86
C ALA A 30 13.80 -3.83 11.78
N GLU A 31 13.63 -4.42 10.58
CA GLU A 31 12.80 -3.87 9.50
C GLU A 31 11.35 -3.67 9.96
N ARG A 32 10.74 -4.68 10.58
CA ARG A 32 9.40 -4.60 11.18
C ARG A 32 9.32 -3.43 12.17
N ALA A 33 10.26 -3.33 13.09
CA ALA A 33 10.24 -2.27 14.11
C ALA A 33 10.36 -0.85 13.52
N VAL A 34 11.20 -0.67 12.49
CA VAL A 34 11.32 0.61 11.78
C VAL A 34 10.03 0.95 11.03
N ASN A 35 9.47 -0.02 10.30
CA ASN A 35 8.19 0.13 9.61
C ASN A 35 7.07 0.51 10.57
N SER A 36 6.96 -0.19 11.72
CA SER A 36 5.94 0.07 12.73
C SER A 36 6.10 1.45 13.34
N ALA A 37 7.35 1.90 13.58
CA ALA A 37 7.60 3.24 14.09
C ALA A 37 7.16 4.33 13.08
N ILE A 38 7.42 4.12 11.79
CA ILE A 38 7.01 5.03 10.72
C ILE A 38 5.47 5.10 10.66
N ILE A 39 4.80 3.96 10.61
CA ILE A 39 3.34 3.88 10.53
C ILE A 39 2.69 4.51 11.76
N TRP A 40 3.15 4.13 12.96
CA TRP A 40 2.64 4.70 14.19
C TRP A 40 2.80 6.22 14.24
N SER A 41 3.94 6.74 13.77
CA SER A 41 4.16 8.19 13.69
C SER A 41 3.19 8.86 12.72
N ALA A 42 2.90 8.25 11.57
CA ALA A 42 1.96 8.76 10.59
C ALA A 42 0.52 8.74 11.13
N VAL A 43 0.10 7.63 11.74
CA VAL A 43 -1.22 7.48 12.37
C VAL A 43 -1.43 8.54 13.45
N LEU A 44 -0.45 8.76 14.33
CA LEU A 44 -0.54 9.80 15.35
C LEU A 44 -0.72 11.21 14.78
N VAL A 45 0.05 11.55 13.73
CA VAL A 45 -0.06 12.87 13.09
C VAL A 45 -1.44 13.03 12.47
N ILE A 46 -1.95 12.01 11.78
CA ILE A 46 -3.28 12.01 11.17
C ILE A 46 -4.38 12.09 12.23
N ASP A 47 -4.32 11.28 13.28
CA ASP A 47 -5.30 11.29 14.37
C ASP A 47 -5.39 12.67 15.02
N LYS A 48 -4.23 13.32 15.22
CA LYS A 48 -4.22 14.66 15.80
C LYS A 48 -4.73 15.74 14.83
N LEU A 49 -4.37 15.67 13.56
CA LEU A 49 -4.76 16.65 12.54
C LEU A 49 -6.26 16.58 12.20
N TYR A 50 -6.87 15.41 12.35
CA TYR A 50 -8.26 15.15 11.98
C TYR A 50 -9.17 14.86 13.19
N GLU A 51 -8.77 15.27 14.39
CA GLU A 51 -9.55 15.12 15.63
C GLU A 51 -10.99 15.65 15.44
N GLY A 52 -11.99 14.78 15.66
CA GLY A 52 -13.40 15.10 15.47
C GLY A 52 -13.91 15.17 14.02
N ARG A 53 -13.09 14.82 13.02
CA ARG A 53 -13.42 14.89 11.59
C ARG A 53 -13.23 13.54 10.88
N ASN A 54 -14.01 12.54 11.28
CA ASN A 54 -13.85 11.15 10.85
C ASN A 54 -13.78 10.96 9.33
N TYR A 55 -14.69 11.54 8.54
CA TYR A 55 -14.66 11.35 7.08
C TYR A 55 -13.41 11.92 6.41
N ALA A 56 -12.89 13.05 6.92
CA ALA A 56 -11.67 13.66 6.39
C ALA A 56 -10.42 12.86 6.81
N ARG A 57 -10.44 12.27 8.02
CA ARG A 57 -9.43 11.33 8.50
C ARG A 57 -9.35 10.10 7.60
N PHE A 58 -10.49 9.43 7.39
CA PHE A 58 -10.55 8.24 6.54
C PHE A 58 -10.17 8.58 5.11
N TYR A 59 -10.67 9.67 4.53
CA TYR A 59 -10.21 10.14 3.22
C TYR A 59 -8.68 10.22 3.11
N ALA A 60 -8.00 10.81 4.11
CA ALA A 60 -6.55 10.91 4.12
C ALA A 60 -5.85 9.54 4.26
N LEU A 61 -6.39 8.64 5.09
CA LEU A 61 -5.89 7.28 5.25
C LEU A 61 -6.07 6.47 3.97
N GLU A 62 -7.27 6.41 3.38
CA GLU A 62 -7.55 5.68 2.13
C GLU A 62 -6.69 6.22 0.96
N THR A 63 -6.43 7.53 0.94
CA THR A 63 -5.56 8.15 -0.07
C THR A 63 -4.12 7.62 0.00
N VAL A 64 -3.64 7.27 1.19
CA VAL A 64 -2.30 6.75 1.45
C VAL A 64 -2.24 5.23 1.41
N ALA A 65 -3.29 4.54 1.87
CA ALA A 65 -3.39 3.08 1.88
C ALA A 65 -3.28 2.48 0.48
N ARG A 66 -3.78 3.17 -0.56
CA ARG A 66 -3.65 2.72 -1.96
C ARG A 66 -2.23 2.81 -2.56
N VAL A 67 -1.32 3.55 -1.94
CA VAL A 67 -0.03 3.93 -2.53
C VAL A 67 0.98 2.77 -2.64
N PRO A 68 1.12 1.87 -1.64
CA PRO A 68 2.06 0.75 -1.71
C PRO A 68 1.80 -0.12 -2.94
N TYR A 69 0.54 -0.47 -3.20
CA TYR A 69 0.14 -1.31 -4.33
C TYR A 69 0.55 -0.73 -5.68
N PHE A 70 0.29 0.57 -5.90
CA PHE A 70 0.72 1.25 -7.12
C PHE A 70 2.26 1.36 -7.23
N SER A 71 2.94 1.52 -6.10
CA SER A 71 4.41 1.54 -6.05
C SER A 71 5.01 0.19 -6.45
N PHE A 72 4.43 -0.92 -5.95
CA PHE A 72 4.88 -2.27 -6.27
C PHE A 72 4.65 -2.58 -7.74
N LEU A 73 3.47 -2.23 -8.29
CA LEU A 73 3.22 -2.31 -9.73
C LEU A 73 4.25 -1.56 -10.55
N SER A 74 4.62 -0.34 -10.13
CA SER A 74 5.58 0.50 -10.84
C SER A 74 6.96 -0.15 -10.90
N VAL A 75 7.44 -0.73 -9.78
CA VAL A 75 8.73 -1.43 -9.74
C VAL A 75 8.68 -2.77 -10.48
N LEU A 76 7.59 -3.51 -10.38
CA LEU A 76 7.39 -4.75 -11.15
C LEU A 76 7.43 -4.48 -12.66
N HIS A 77 6.76 -3.42 -13.13
CA HIS A 77 6.82 -3.01 -14.53
C HIS A 77 8.22 -2.56 -14.95
N LEU A 78 8.98 -1.89 -14.06
CA LEU A 78 10.37 -1.56 -14.32
C LEU A 78 11.22 -2.83 -14.50
N TYR A 79 11.07 -3.83 -13.63
CA TYR A 79 11.77 -5.11 -13.75
C TYR A 79 11.42 -5.88 -15.03
N GLU A 80 10.16 -5.84 -15.45
CA GLU A 80 9.76 -6.40 -16.75
C GLU A 80 10.42 -5.67 -17.91
N THR A 81 10.42 -4.34 -17.88
CA THR A 81 11.05 -3.51 -18.93
C THR A 81 12.55 -3.76 -19.04
N LEU A 82 13.23 -3.95 -17.91
CA LEU A 82 14.67 -4.26 -17.87
C LEU A 82 14.99 -5.73 -18.18
N GLY A 83 13.97 -6.58 -18.37
CA GLY A 83 14.14 -7.99 -18.67
C GLY A 83 14.59 -8.84 -17.47
N PHE A 84 14.50 -8.33 -16.24
CA PHE A 84 14.90 -9.05 -15.04
C PHE A 84 13.86 -10.08 -14.60
N TRP A 85 12.57 -9.80 -14.81
CA TRP A 85 11.51 -10.68 -14.33
C TRP A 85 10.19 -10.50 -15.11
N ARG A 86 9.39 -11.57 -15.25
CA ARG A 86 8.04 -11.54 -15.85
C ARG A 86 7.10 -12.48 -15.09
N ARG A 87 6.24 -11.92 -14.24
CA ARG A 87 5.07 -12.63 -13.69
C ARG A 87 3.84 -11.73 -13.74
N ALA A 88 2.97 -11.99 -14.70
CA ALA A 88 1.74 -11.22 -14.90
C ALA A 88 0.74 -11.33 -13.74
N ASP A 89 0.85 -12.37 -12.91
CA ASP A 89 -0.14 -12.60 -11.85
C ASP A 89 0.06 -11.64 -10.66
N TYR A 90 1.30 -11.27 -10.33
CA TYR A 90 1.62 -10.26 -9.31
C TYR A 90 1.10 -8.87 -9.72
N LEU A 91 1.20 -8.54 -11.00
CA LEU A 91 0.67 -7.29 -11.55
C LEU A 91 -0.85 -7.22 -11.45
N LYS A 92 -1.56 -8.35 -11.61
CA LYS A 92 -3.02 -8.36 -11.46
C LYS A 92 -3.46 -8.16 -10.01
N VAL A 93 -2.74 -8.78 -9.06
CA VAL A 93 -3.03 -8.69 -7.62
C VAL A 93 -2.97 -7.25 -7.14
N HIS A 94 -1.81 -6.61 -7.29
CA HIS A 94 -1.60 -5.25 -6.82
C HIS A 94 -2.50 -4.25 -7.55
N PHE A 95 -2.86 -4.53 -8.81
CA PHE A 95 -3.86 -3.72 -9.50
C PHE A 95 -5.25 -3.85 -8.87
N ALA A 96 -5.69 -5.08 -8.56
CA ALA A 96 -6.95 -5.30 -7.88
C ALA A 96 -7.00 -4.64 -6.49
N GLN A 97 -5.92 -4.71 -5.71
CA GLN A 97 -5.81 -4.05 -4.40
C GLN A 97 -5.83 -2.52 -4.53
N THR A 98 -5.09 -1.96 -5.49
CA THR A 98 -5.14 -0.52 -5.79
C THR A 98 -6.57 -0.07 -6.10
N MET A 99 -7.33 -0.88 -6.85
CA MET A 99 -8.72 -0.60 -7.19
C MET A 99 -9.67 -0.74 -6.00
N ASN A 100 -9.39 -1.67 -5.07
CA ASN A 100 -10.16 -1.83 -3.84
C ASN A 100 -10.04 -0.58 -2.95
N GLU A 101 -8.82 -0.14 -2.66
CA GLU A 101 -8.59 1.06 -1.83
C GLU A 101 -9.08 2.33 -2.55
N PHE A 102 -9.01 2.36 -3.88
CA PHE A 102 -9.63 3.45 -4.64
C PHE A 102 -11.15 3.49 -4.48
N HIS A 103 -11.80 2.33 -4.36
CA HIS A 103 -13.24 2.28 -4.09
C HIS A 103 -13.57 2.85 -2.71
N HIS A 104 -12.80 2.50 -1.67
CA HIS A 104 -12.94 3.08 -0.33
C HIS A 104 -12.76 4.61 -0.36
N LEU A 105 -11.76 5.10 -1.10
CA LEU A 105 -11.53 6.54 -1.26
C LEU A 105 -12.75 7.26 -1.84
N LEU A 106 -13.35 6.74 -2.91
CA LEU A 106 -14.55 7.32 -3.53
C LEU A 106 -15.74 7.36 -2.56
N ILE A 107 -15.87 6.35 -1.70
CA ILE A 107 -16.90 6.34 -0.65
C ILE A 107 -16.64 7.51 0.32
N MET A 108 -15.39 7.74 0.75
CA MET A 108 -15.05 8.86 1.64
C MET A 108 -15.27 10.22 0.98
N GLU A 109 -14.96 10.37 -0.31
CA GLU A 109 -15.26 11.57 -1.10
C GLU A 109 -16.77 11.83 -1.17
N SER A 110 -17.58 10.79 -1.38
CA SER A 110 -19.05 10.92 -1.41
C SER A 110 -19.64 11.38 -0.08
N MET A 111 -19.00 11.03 1.05
CA MET A 111 -19.37 11.50 2.39
C MET A 111 -18.78 12.89 2.73
N GLY A 112 -18.02 13.48 1.80
CA GLY A 112 -17.43 14.81 1.92
C GLY A 112 -16.12 14.85 2.70
N GLY A 113 -15.37 13.75 2.75
CA GLY A 113 -14.04 13.68 3.35
C GLY A 113 -13.01 14.59 2.67
N ASP A 114 -13.23 14.93 1.41
CA ASP A 114 -12.35 15.77 0.58
C ASP A 114 -12.77 17.25 0.52
N LYS A 115 -13.78 17.67 1.28
CA LYS A 115 -14.38 19.02 1.16
C LYS A 115 -13.38 20.17 1.34
N ARG A 116 -12.41 20.05 2.26
CA ARG A 116 -11.45 21.11 2.53
C ARG A 116 -10.20 20.94 1.67
N PHE A 117 -9.76 22.04 1.06
CA PHE A 117 -8.51 22.07 0.31
C PHE A 117 -7.30 21.60 1.13
N THR A 118 -7.23 21.99 2.41
CA THR A 118 -6.13 21.61 3.31
C THR A 118 -6.02 20.09 3.50
N ASP A 119 -7.16 19.40 3.58
CA ASP A 119 -7.20 17.95 3.76
C ASP A 119 -6.74 17.24 2.48
N ARG A 120 -7.20 17.70 1.32
CA ARG A 120 -6.74 17.22 0.01
C ARG A 120 -5.25 17.45 -0.18
N PHE A 121 -4.78 18.67 0.09
CA PHE A 121 -3.38 19.04 -0.04
C PHE A 121 -2.49 18.12 0.81
N PHE A 122 -2.83 17.94 2.08
CA PHE A 122 -2.06 17.09 2.99
C PHE A 122 -2.04 15.63 2.51
N ALA A 123 -3.21 15.04 2.23
CA ALA A 123 -3.32 13.64 1.81
C ALA A 123 -2.56 13.37 0.49
N GLN A 124 -2.67 14.27 -0.49
CA GLN A 124 -2.00 14.16 -1.78
C GLN A 124 -0.47 14.22 -1.65
N HIS A 125 0.07 15.16 -0.88
CA HIS A 125 1.51 15.29 -0.72
C HIS A 125 2.10 14.14 0.10
N MET A 126 1.38 13.68 1.12
CA MET A 126 1.74 12.48 1.88
C MET A 126 1.77 11.25 0.97
N ALA A 127 0.76 11.08 0.11
CA ALA A 127 0.72 9.97 -0.85
C ALA A 127 1.87 10.01 -1.86
N VAL A 128 2.21 11.19 -2.40
CA VAL A 128 3.35 11.35 -3.33
C VAL A 128 4.67 11.02 -2.65
N PHE A 129 4.89 11.53 -1.43
CA PHE A 129 6.10 11.21 -0.67
C PHE A 129 6.19 9.72 -0.35
N TYR A 130 5.06 9.12 0.06
CA TYR A 130 5.00 7.71 0.38
C TYR A 130 5.26 6.82 -0.85
N TYR A 131 4.80 7.22 -2.03
CA TYR A 131 5.05 6.50 -3.29
C TYR A 131 6.54 6.32 -3.56
N PHE A 132 7.33 7.38 -3.42
CA PHE A 132 8.77 7.29 -3.66
C PHE A 132 9.47 6.42 -2.62
N ILE A 133 9.07 6.50 -1.34
CA ILE A 133 9.60 5.65 -0.29
C ILE A 133 9.26 4.18 -0.55
N ALA A 134 7.98 3.86 -0.78
CA ALA A 134 7.49 2.52 -1.07
C ALA A 134 8.18 1.91 -2.31
N SER A 135 8.31 2.69 -3.38
CA SER A 135 9.03 2.27 -4.59
C SER A 135 10.51 1.98 -4.31
N ALA A 136 11.21 2.86 -3.59
CA ALA A 136 12.61 2.67 -3.25
C ALA A 136 12.83 1.45 -2.34
N MET A 137 11.95 1.25 -1.34
CA MET A 137 12.02 0.09 -0.47
C MET A 137 11.76 -1.20 -1.23
N TYR A 138 10.76 -1.25 -2.12
CA TYR A 138 10.46 -2.44 -2.93
C TYR A 138 11.60 -2.76 -3.91
N LEU A 139 12.26 -1.73 -4.45
CA LEU A 139 13.43 -1.88 -5.31
C LEU A 139 14.62 -2.49 -4.56
N VAL A 140 14.85 -2.08 -3.30
CA VAL A 140 15.96 -2.57 -2.47
C VAL A 140 15.66 -3.95 -1.86
N SER A 141 14.46 -4.12 -1.32
CA SER A 141 14.00 -5.33 -0.64
C SER A 141 12.48 -5.47 -0.78
N PRO A 142 11.99 -6.29 -1.72
CA PRO A 142 10.57 -6.57 -1.87
C PRO A 142 9.92 -7.04 -0.56
N ARG A 143 10.62 -7.88 0.20
CA ARG A 143 10.17 -8.38 1.52
C ARG A 143 9.89 -7.26 2.51
N MET A 144 10.77 -6.26 2.60
CA MET A 144 10.61 -5.13 3.53
C MET A 144 9.41 -4.26 3.15
N ALA A 145 9.15 -4.11 1.84
CA ALA A 145 8.03 -3.35 1.32
C ALA A 145 6.68 -4.05 1.54
N TYR A 146 6.62 -5.39 1.40
CA TYR A 146 5.42 -6.17 1.75
C TYR A 146 5.06 -6.04 3.23
N ASN A 147 6.03 -6.25 4.12
CA ASN A 147 5.85 -6.08 5.56
C ASN A 147 5.36 -4.68 5.95
N LEU A 148 5.81 -3.63 5.26
CA LEU A 148 5.28 -2.29 5.48
C LEU A 148 3.82 -2.14 5.05
N SER A 149 3.43 -2.74 3.91
CA SER A 149 2.06 -2.68 3.42
C SER A 149 1.09 -3.38 4.37
N GLU A 150 1.45 -4.58 4.86
CA GLU A 150 0.67 -5.34 5.85
C GLU A 150 0.39 -4.50 7.10
N GLN A 151 1.40 -3.84 7.64
CA GLN A 151 1.24 -2.98 8.83
C GLN A 151 0.43 -1.71 8.58
N VAL A 152 0.27 -1.27 7.32
CA VAL A 152 -0.62 -0.14 6.99
C VAL A 152 -2.08 -0.58 7.00
N GLU A 153 -2.35 -1.86 6.72
CA GLU A 153 -3.70 -2.43 6.72
C GLU A 153 -4.18 -2.87 8.11
N GLU A 154 -3.27 -3.26 9.02
CA GLU A 154 -3.54 -3.58 10.44
C GLU A 154 -3.86 -2.34 11.31
#